data_AF-A0A927R2W3-F1
#
_entry.id   AF-A0A927R2W3-F1
#
_cell.length_a   1.000
_cell.length_b   1.000
_cell.length_c   1.000
_cell.angle_alpha   90.00
_cell.angle_beta   90.00
_cell.angle_gamma   90.00
#
_symmetry.space_group_name_H-M   'P 1'
#
loop_
_entity.id
_entity.type
_entity.pdbx_description
1 polymer ?
#
loop_
_entity_poly.entity_id
_entity_poly.type
_entity_poly.pdbx_seq_one_letter_code
_entity_poly.pdbx_strand_id
1 'polypeptide(L)'
;MKTINHVNYKDQDGNIYCCLRNKVVKLNEDQRQSFCQGCSMFAGNAGGKGVECMWADMRNVDDPYIVTDPLQEFFRNQVRHVRMNYLNTISVFCS
;
A
#
# COMPACT_ATOMS: atom_id res chain seq x y z
N MET A 1 8.78 3.65 -12.91
CA MET A 1 8.10 3.80 -11.60
C MET A 1 9.14 3.43 -10.55
N LYS A 2 9.23 4.18 -9.46
CA LYS A 2 10.21 3.91 -8.40
C LYS A 2 9.60 2.91 -7.41
N THR A 3 10.37 1.91 -7.01
CA THR A 3 10.00 1.03 -5.89
C THR A 3 10.28 1.78 -4.60
N ILE A 4 9.26 1.92 -3.74
CA ILE A 4 9.34 2.64 -2.47
C ILE A 4 9.34 1.63 -1.32
N ASN A 5 10.12 1.88 -0.27
CA ASN A 5 10.01 1.11 0.97
C ASN A 5 8.92 1.71 1.87
N HIS A 6 7.84 0.96 2.09
CA HIS A 6 6.77 1.31 3.01
C HIS A 6 7.00 0.65 4.37
N VAL A 7 7.27 1.45 5.39
CA VAL A 7 7.35 0.99 6.78
C VAL A 7 5.96 1.07 7.40
N ASN A 8 5.25 -0.05 7.45
CA ASN A 8 3.89 -0.17 7.94
C ASN A 8 3.90 -0.54 9.42
N TYR A 9 3.88 0.47 10.30
CA TYR A 9 3.79 0.25 11.73
C TYR A 9 2.40 -0.20 12.15
N LYS A 10 2.37 -1.03 13.20
CA LYS A 10 1.12 -1.39 13.87
C LYS A 10 0.51 -0.16 14.55
N ASP A 11 -0.80 0.00 14.44
CA ASP A 11 -1.56 0.90 15.32
C ASP A 11 -1.63 0.36 16.76
N GLN A 12 -2.35 1.08 17.64
CA GLN A 12 -2.55 0.68 19.04
C GLN A 12 -3.27 -0.68 19.17
N ASP A 13 -4.11 -1.01 18.20
CA ASP A 13 -4.81 -2.27 18.09
C ASP A 13 -4.00 -3.32 17.34
N GLY A 14 -2.72 -3.09 17.03
CA GLY A 14 -1.88 -4.08 16.36
C GLY A 14 -2.20 -4.31 14.87
N ASN A 15 -2.93 -3.41 14.22
CA ASN A 15 -3.27 -3.52 12.80
C ASN A 15 -2.26 -2.81 11.91
N ILE A 16 -2.13 -3.28 10.67
CA ILE A 16 -1.35 -2.65 9.60
C ILE A 16 -2.18 -2.55 8.32
N TYR A 17 -1.79 -1.67 7.40
CA TYR A 17 -2.32 -1.69 6.04
C TYR A 17 -1.58 -2.75 5.20
N CYS A 18 -2.33 -3.60 4.50
CA CYS A 18 -1.80 -4.56 3.55
C CYS A 18 -2.14 -4.14 2.12
N CYS A 19 -1.14 -3.64 1.38
CA CYS A 19 -1.32 -3.18 0.00
C CYS A 19 -1.75 -4.31 -0.95
N LEU A 20 -1.06 -5.46 -0.92
CA LEU A 20 -1.35 -6.57 -1.85
C LEU A 20 -2.79 -7.08 -1.73
N ARG A 21 -3.33 -7.17 -0.50
CA ARG A 21 -4.70 -7.62 -0.23
C ARG A 21 -5.70 -6.46 -0.16
N ASN A 22 -5.20 -5.24 -0.31
CA ASN A 22 -5.93 -3.98 -0.19
C ASN A 22 -6.89 -3.91 1.02
N LYS A 23 -6.37 -4.12 2.23
CA LYS A 23 -7.17 -4.01 3.47
C LYS A 23 -6.32 -3.78 4.72
N VAL A 24 -6.95 -3.32 5.79
CA VAL A 24 -6.37 -3.30 7.14
C VAL A 24 -6.45 -4.71 7.74
N VAL A 25 -5.35 -5.17 8.34
CA VAL A 25 -5.24 -6.51 8.95
C VAL A 25 -4.54 -6.45 10.29
N LYS A 26 -4.93 -7.34 11.22
CA LYS A 26 -4.19 -7.56 12.47
C LYS A 26 -2.86 -8.22 12.16
N LEU A 27 -1.73 -7.65 12.60
CA LEU A 27 -0.41 -8.25 12.43
C LEU A 27 -0.12 -9.25 13.57
N ASN A 28 -0.82 -10.37 13.54
CA ASN A 28 -0.60 -11.54 14.40
C ASN A 28 0.28 -12.59 13.69
N GLU A 29 0.51 -13.72 14.34
CA GLU A 29 1.39 -14.77 13.82
C GLU A 29 0.85 -15.41 12.53
N ASP A 30 -0.45 -15.64 12.45
CA ASP A 30 -1.10 -16.12 11.22
C ASP A 30 -0.88 -15.15 10.05
N GLN A 31 -1.06 -13.84 10.28
CA GLN A 31 -0.77 -12.82 9.26
C GLN A 31 0.71 -12.85 8.82
N ARG A 32 1.65 -13.11 9.75
CA ARG A 32 3.07 -13.20 9.43
C ARG A 32 3.40 -14.44 8.60
N GLN A 33 3.00 -15.62 9.07
CA GLN A 33 3.37 -16.91 8.48
C GLN A 33 2.57 -17.20 7.22
N SER A 34 1.25 -17.03 7.26
CA SER A 34 0.35 -17.46 6.19
C SER A 34 0.26 -16.45 5.04
N PHE A 35 0.61 -15.18 5.28
CA PHE A 35 0.44 -14.12 4.27
C PHE A 35 1.72 -13.32 4.01
N CYS A 36 2.38 -12.77 5.03
CA CYS A 36 3.57 -11.93 4.81
C CYS A 36 4.75 -12.73 4.26
N GLN A 37 5.01 -13.94 4.76
CA GLN A 37 6.15 -14.77 4.35
C GLN A 37 6.15 -15.12 2.85
N GLY A 38 4.97 -15.28 2.24
CA GLY A 38 4.80 -15.53 0.81
C GLY A 38 4.46 -14.29 -0.02
N CYS A 39 4.39 -13.11 0.59
CA CYS A 39 4.01 -11.88 -0.10
C CYS A 39 5.19 -11.35 -0.91
N SER A 40 4.98 -11.11 -2.21
CA SER A 40 6.01 -10.56 -3.11
C SER A 40 6.49 -9.15 -2.74
N MET A 41 5.74 -8.43 -1.91
CA MET A 41 6.09 -7.10 -1.44
C MET A 41 6.83 -7.13 -0.10
N PHE A 42 6.84 -8.24 0.65
CA PHE A 42 7.41 -8.27 2.00
C PHE A 42 8.93 -8.14 1.96
N ALA A 43 9.46 -7.20 2.75
CA ALA A 43 10.88 -6.85 2.77
C ALA A 43 11.51 -6.86 4.19
N GLY A 44 10.69 -6.92 5.24
CA GLY A 44 11.22 -6.91 6.61
C GLY A 44 10.16 -6.76 7.69
N ASN A 45 10.61 -6.76 8.95
CA ASN A 45 9.74 -6.74 10.13
C ASN A 45 9.71 -5.39 10.85
N ALA A 46 10.32 -4.32 10.32
CA ALA A 46 10.35 -3.00 10.93
C ALA A 46 10.76 -3.03 12.43
N GLY A 47 11.78 -3.83 12.77
CA GLY A 47 12.22 -4.03 14.16
C GLY A 47 11.14 -4.63 15.09
N GLY A 48 10.21 -5.43 14.56
CA GLY A 48 9.12 -6.07 15.30
C GLY A 48 7.89 -5.18 15.52
N LYS A 49 7.96 -3.89 15.19
CA LYS A 49 6.88 -2.92 15.37
C LYS A 49 5.87 -2.93 14.22
N GLY A 50 6.17 -3.60 13.11
CA GLY A 50 5.35 -3.58 11.91
C GLY A 50 5.86 -4.55 10.85
N VAL A 51 5.74 -4.14 9.59
CA VAL A 51 6.37 -4.78 8.43
C VAL A 51 6.93 -3.72 7.47
N GLU A 52 7.97 -4.08 6.75
CA GLU A 52 8.50 -3.31 5.62
C GLU A 52 8.01 -3.98 4.34
N CYS A 53 7.47 -3.18 3.42
CA CYS A 53 6.91 -3.65 2.17
C CYS A 53 7.41 -2.79 1.01
N MET A 54 7.86 -3.40 -0.07
CA MET A 54 8.36 -2.72 -1.26
C MET A 54 7.40 -2.91 -2.43
N TRP A 55 6.92 -1.80 -3.01
CA TRP A 55 6.14 -1.84 -4.25
C TRP A 55 6.33 -0.57 -5.10
N ALA A 56 5.92 -0.65 -6.37
CA ALA A 56 5.88 0.50 -7.27
C ALA A 56 4.67 1.37 -6.95
N ASP A 57 4.82 2.29 -5.98
CA ASP A 57 3.75 3.19 -5.60
C ASP A 57 3.50 4.22 -6.72
N MET A 58 2.23 4.40 -7.10
CA MET A 58 1.84 5.37 -8.12
C MET A 58 1.66 6.78 -7.55
N ARG A 59 1.60 6.92 -6.22
CA ARG A 59 1.48 8.18 -5.51
C ARG A 59 2.85 8.84 -5.38
N ASN A 60 2.87 10.16 -5.22
CA ASN A 60 4.08 10.90 -4.90
C ASN A 60 4.29 10.87 -3.38
N VAL A 61 5.06 9.89 -2.90
CA VAL A 61 5.38 9.69 -1.47
C VAL A 61 6.89 9.62 -1.26
N ASP A 62 7.32 9.86 -0.03
CA ASP A 62 8.72 9.77 0.39
C ASP A 62 9.26 8.33 0.32
N ASP A 63 10.58 8.18 0.45
CA ASP A 63 11.25 6.88 0.49
C ASP A 63 12.37 6.89 1.55
N PRO A 64 12.20 6.20 2.69
CA PRO A 64 11.07 5.33 3.03
C PRO A 64 9.78 6.12 3.32
N TYR A 65 8.63 5.53 3.00
CA TYR A 65 7.33 6.06 3.38
C TYR A 65 6.83 5.42 4.67
N ILE A 66 6.56 6.23 5.69
CA ILE A 66 6.18 5.76 7.03
C ILE A 66 4.66 5.80 7.18
N VAL A 67 4.09 4.66 7.54
CA VAL A 67 2.65 4.50 7.81
C VAL A 67 2.44 4.17 9.29
N THR A 68 1.73 5.04 10.01
CA THR A 68 1.35 4.85 11.41
C THR A 68 -0.17 4.76 11.63
N ASP A 69 -0.97 5.14 10.63
CA ASP A 69 -2.43 5.00 10.62
C ASP A 69 -2.84 4.10 9.44
N PRO A 70 -3.12 2.81 9.71
CA PRO A 70 -3.51 1.83 8.69
C PRO A 70 -4.78 2.20 7.93
N LEU A 71 -5.75 2.81 8.62
CA LEU A 71 -7.07 3.11 8.04
C LEU A 71 -6.97 4.33 7.12
N GLN A 72 -6.26 5.38 7.56
CA GLN A 72 -5.97 6.52 6.70
C GLN A 72 -5.18 6.07 5.46
N GLU A 73 -4.18 5.20 5.64
CA GLU A 73 -3.39 4.70 4.52
C GLU A 73 -4.22 3.87 3.54
N PHE A 74 -5.12 3.02 4.04
CA PHE A 74 -6.09 2.30 3.21
C PHE A 74 -6.86 3.29 2.31
N PHE A 75 -7.44 4.35 2.88
CA PHE A 75 -8.16 5.35 2.09
C PHE A 75 -7.28 6.10 1.09
N ARG A 76 -6.08 6.52 1.50
CA ARG A 76 -5.11 7.20 0.62
C ARG A 76 -4.70 6.33 -0.56
N ASN A 77 -4.63 5.01 -0.36
CA ASN A 77 -4.26 4.07 -1.41
C ASN A 77 -5.44 3.61 -2.28
N GLN A 78 -6.67 4.12 -2.07
CA GLN A 78 -7.81 3.87 -2.97
C GLN A 78 -7.89 4.87 -4.13
N VAL A 79 -7.13 5.96 -4.08
CA VAL A 79 -7.20 7.03 -5.09
C VAL A 79 -6.69 6.49 -6.42
N ARG A 80 -7.62 6.21 -7.34
CA ARG A 80 -7.29 5.84 -8.71
C ARG A 80 -6.71 7.06 -9.40
N HIS A 81 -5.43 7.00 -9.74
CA HIS A 81 -4.87 7.88 -10.75
C HIS A 81 -5.37 7.43 -12.13
N VAL A 82 -6.58 7.88 -12.51
CA VAL A 82 -7.01 7.77 -13.90
C VAL A 82 -6.16 8.74 -14.69
N ARG A 83 -5.19 8.22 -15.47
CA ARG A 83 -4.56 9.02 -16.52
C ARG A 83 -5.64 9.32 -17.55
N MET A 84 -6.17 10.53 -17.54
CA MET A 84 -7.02 11.01 -18.63
C MET A 84 -6.18 11.04 -19.90
N ASN A 85 -6.33 10.01 -20.74
CA ASN A 85 -5.84 10.06 -22.11
C ASN A 85 -6.76 11.01 -22.87
N TYR A 86 -6.32 12.27 -23.04
CA TYR A 86 -7.06 13.33 -23.76
C TYR A 86 -7.45 12.97 -25.20
N LEU A 87 -6.93 11.87 -25.76
CA LEU A 87 -7.22 11.40 -27.11
C LEU A 87 -8.58 10.69 -27.27
N ASN A 88 -9.22 10.26 -26.18
CA ASN A 88 -10.51 9.53 -26.27
C ASN A 88 -11.75 10.42 -26.05
N THR A 89 -11.58 11.69 -25.68
CA THR A 89 -12.72 12.58 -25.36
C THR A 89 -13.29 13.31 -26.59
N ILE A 90 -12.55 13.33 -27.71
CA ILE A 90 -12.99 14.04 -28.93
C ILE A 90 -13.99 13.19 -29.75
N SER A 91 -13.99 11.86 -29.61
CA SER A 91 -14.83 10.96 -30.41
C SER A 91 -16.30 10.86 -29.96
N VAL A 92 -16.67 11.49 -28.84
CA VAL A 92 -18.05 11.39 -28.27
C VAL A 92 -18.91 12.63 -28.56
N PHE A 93 -18.31 13.73 -29.04
CA PHE A 93 -19.05 14.97 -29.37
C PHE A 93 -19.23 15.23 -30.87
N CYS A 94 -18.88 14.27 -31.72
CA CYS A 94 -19.24 14.28 -33.14
C CYS A 94 -20.00 12.99 -33.47
N SER A 95 -21.29 12.95 -33.13
CA SER A 95 -22.28 12.02 -33.69
C SER A 95 -23.64 12.70 -33.69
#